data_AF-T0Y662-F1
#
_entry.id   AF-T0Y662-F1
#
_cell.length_a   1.000
_cell.length_b   1.000
_cell.length_c   1.000
_cell.angle_alpha   90.00
_cell.angle_beta   90.00
_cell.angle_gamma   90.00
#
_symmetry.space_group_name_H-M   'P 1'
#
loop_
_entity.id
_entity.type
_entity.pdbx_description
1 polymer ?
#
loop_
_entity_poly.entity_id
_entity_poly.type
_entity_poly.pdbx_seq_one_letter_code
_entity_poly.pdbx_strand_id
1 'polypeptide(L)'
;MFHVPNARYASEVSSLLGLNTVFCKENEFEDKIKEMTADGIPTAIINGAIASNFQRNKLELMCTRLSLLCYSPLWRVEQSTVMEEIIRRKIGAIIVAISAEGLDETFLGKAIDESSNKKIKRNLKASIALISQEKEENMNP
;
A
#
# COMPACT_ATOMS: atom_id res chain seq x y z
N MET A 1 -7.13 -11.58 -1.43
CA MET A 1 -6.21 -10.75 -2.27
C MET A 1 -5.65 -9.56 -1.51
N PHE A 2 -6.39 -9.01 -0.55
CA PHE A 2 -6.11 -7.71 0.05
C PHE A 2 -5.50 -7.82 1.44
N HIS A 3 -4.81 -6.75 1.85
CA HIS A 3 -4.40 -6.55 3.23
C HIS A 3 -5.61 -6.07 4.05
N VAL A 4 -5.97 -6.81 5.10
CA VAL A 4 -7.12 -6.52 5.97
C VAL A 4 -6.75 -5.75 7.23
N PRO A 5 -5.60 -6.00 7.89
CA PRO A 5 -5.25 -5.25 9.09
C PRO A 5 -5.28 -3.75 8.81
N ASN A 6 -5.94 -3.01 9.69
CA ASN A 6 -6.00 -1.55 9.66
C ASN A 6 -6.64 -0.92 8.40
N ALA A 7 -7.32 -1.70 7.55
CA ALA A 7 -8.02 -1.19 6.37
C ALA A 7 -9.05 -0.10 6.71
N ARG A 8 -9.60 -0.11 7.93
CA ARG A 8 -10.52 0.91 8.44
C ARG A 8 -9.93 2.33 8.41
N TYR A 9 -8.62 2.49 8.55
CA TYR A 9 -7.96 3.80 8.56
C TYR A 9 -7.75 4.38 7.15
N ALA A 10 -8.11 3.64 6.10
CA ALA A 10 -7.95 4.10 4.73
C ALA A 10 -8.77 5.38 4.46
N SER A 11 -9.95 5.51 5.09
CA SER A 11 -10.78 6.72 4.98
C SER A 11 -10.06 7.96 5.49
N GLU A 12 -9.42 7.87 6.65
CA GLU A 12 -8.71 8.96 7.31
C GLU A 12 -7.54 9.41 6.45
N VAL A 13 -6.72 8.46 5.97
CA VAL A 13 -5.60 8.76 5.07
C VAL A 13 -6.08 9.37 3.76
N SER A 14 -7.15 8.85 3.16
CA SER A 14 -7.71 9.41 1.92
C SER A 14 -8.23 10.83 2.10
N SER A 15 -8.86 11.11 3.24
CA SER A 15 -9.46 12.41 3.56
C SER A 15 -8.38 13.48 3.66
N LEU A 16 -7.23 13.16 4.28
CA LEU A 16 -6.07 14.06 4.32
C LEU A 16 -5.55 14.42 2.91
N LEU A 17 -5.69 13.51 1.95
CA LEU A 17 -5.30 13.71 0.55
C LEU A 17 -6.42 14.32 -0.33
N GLY A 18 -7.59 14.64 0.25
CA GLY A 18 -8.75 15.09 -0.51
C GLY A 18 -9.33 14.03 -1.45
N LEU A 19 -9.10 12.75 -1.16
CA LEU A 19 -9.56 11.61 -1.95
C LEU A 19 -10.80 10.97 -1.30
N ASN A 20 -11.70 10.46 -2.14
CA ASN A 20 -12.85 9.69 -1.68
C ASN A 20 -12.45 8.22 -1.46
N THR A 21 -12.93 7.62 -0.37
CA THR A 21 -12.78 6.19 -0.10
C THR A 21 -14.06 5.42 -0.39
N VAL A 22 -13.91 4.28 -1.06
CA VAL A 22 -14.97 3.31 -1.29
C VAL A 22 -14.57 1.99 -0.65
N PHE A 23 -15.36 1.52 0.30
CA PHE A 23 -15.20 0.19 0.89
C PHE A 23 -16.11 -0.81 0.20
N CYS A 24 -15.57 -1.99 -0.10
CA CYS A 24 -16.33 -3.13 -0.61
C CYS A 24 -15.73 -4.43 -0.10
N LYS A 25 -16.51 -5.52 -0.13
CA LYS A 25 -15.97 -6.85 0.14
C LYS A 25 -15.17 -7.37 -1.05
N GLU A 26 -14.26 -8.32 -0.82
CA GLU A 26 -13.44 -8.89 -1.91
C GLU A 26 -14.29 -9.52 -3.03
N ASN A 27 -15.43 -10.12 -2.71
CA ASN A 27 -16.35 -10.71 -3.69
C ASN A 27 -17.18 -9.67 -4.47
N GLU A 28 -17.25 -8.42 -4.00
CA GLU A 28 -17.99 -7.31 -4.63
C GLU A 28 -17.05 -6.36 -5.41
N PHE A 29 -15.74 -6.60 -5.36
CA PHE A 29 -14.72 -5.67 -5.86
C PHE A 29 -14.86 -5.36 -7.35
N GLU A 30 -14.99 -6.38 -8.19
CA GLU A 30 -15.10 -6.20 -9.65
C GLU A 30 -16.39 -5.46 -10.03
N ASP A 31 -17.51 -5.78 -9.38
CA ASP A 31 -18.79 -5.11 -9.59
C ASP A 31 -18.71 -3.64 -9.21
N LYS A 32 -18.04 -3.32 -8.10
CA LYS A 32 -17.85 -1.93 -7.64
C LYS A 32 -17.00 -1.12 -8.62
N ILE A 33 -15.91 -1.70 -9.14
CA ILE A 33 -15.09 -1.03 -10.17
C ILE A 33 -15.92 -0.78 -11.42
N LYS A 34 -16.74 -1.76 -11.84
CA LYS A 34 -17.62 -1.60 -13.00
C LYS A 34 -18.64 -0.48 -12.81
N GLU A 35 -19.23 -0.36 -11.62
CA GLU A 35 -20.13 0.75 -11.27
C GLU A 35 -19.42 2.10 -11.34
N MET A 36 -18.23 2.21 -10.76
CA MET A 36 -17.44 3.45 -10.73
C MET A 36 -16.91 3.88 -12.10
N THR A 37 -16.85 2.96 -13.06
CA THR A 37 -16.33 3.20 -14.41
C THR A 37 -17.43 3.28 -15.47
N ALA A 38 -18.70 3.22 -15.05
CA ALA A 38 -19.86 3.18 -15.94
C ALA A 38 -20.02 4.45 -16.79
N ASP A 39 -19.56 5.60 -16.29
CA ASP A 39 -19.55 6.88 -17.02
C ASP A 39 -18.34 7.04 -17.96
N GLY A 40 -17.41 6.08 -17.96
CA GLY A 40 -16.20 6.08 -18.76
C GLY A 40 -15.11 7.04 -18.27
N ILE A 41 -15.24 7.63 -17.07
CA ILE A 41 -14.28 8.63 -16.58
C ILE A 41 -13.00 7.98 -16.03
N PRO A 42 -13.02 7.06 -15.06
CA PRO A 42 -11.80 6.38 -14.67
C PRO A 42 -11.44 5.39 -15.77
N THR A 43 -10.36 5.68 -16.48
CA THR A 43 -9.84 4.82 -17.56
C THR A 43 -8.74 3.88 -17.09
N ALA A 44 -8.31 4.02 -15.83
CA ALA A 44 -7.17 3.32 -15.28
C ALA A 44 -7.32 3.00 -13.78
N ILE A 45 -6.67 1.93 -13.35
CA ILE A 45 -6.48 1.56 -11.94
C ILE A 45 -4.98 1.58 -11.64
N ILE A 46 -4.61 2.23 -10.55
CA ILE A 46 -3.26 2.17 -9.98
C ILE A 46 -3.31 1.27 -8.74
N ASN A 47 -2.38 0.32 -8.62
CA ASN A 47 -2.31 -0.58 -7.47
C ASN A 47 -0.90 -0.66 -6.88
N GLY A 48 -0.84 -1.01 -5.58
CA GLY A 48 0.40 -1.11 -4.82
C GLY A 48 1.03 -2.51 -4.78
N ALA A 49 0.74 -3.40 -5.75
CA ALA A 49 1.36 -4.73 -5.76
C ALA A 49 2.88 -4.62 -5.97
N ILE A 50 3.67 -5.18 -5.04
CA ILE A 50 5.14 -5.12 -5.09
C ILE A 50 5.73 -6.39 -5.72
N ALA A 51 5.50 -7.57 -5.10
CA ALA A 51 6.18 -8.81 -5.50
C ALA A 51 5.24 -10.01 -5.83
N SER A 52 3.94 -9.92 -5.53
CA SER A 52 2.99 -11.02 -5.78
C SER A 52 2.45 -11.09 -7.21
N ASN A 53 2.90 -12.09 -7.98
CA ASN A 53 2.40 -12.34 -9.34
C ASN A 53 0.89 -12.61 -9.33
N PHE A 54 0.40 -13.27 -8.28
CA PHE A 54 -1.01 -13.59 -8.13
C PHE A 54 -1.89 -12.33 -8.04
N GLN A 55 -1.50 -11.36 -7.20
CA GLN A 55 -2.25 -10.10 -7.05
C GLN A 55 -2.25 -9.30 -8.36
N ARG A 56 -1.09 -9.21 -9.02
CA ARG A 56 -0.94 -8.50 -10.30
C ARG A 56 -1.82 -9.14 -11.38
N ASN A 57 -1.67 -10.45 -11.61
CA ASN A 57 -2.38 -11.14 -12.69
C ASN A 57 -3.91 -11.08 -12.50
N LYS A 58 -4.39 -11.20 -11.26
CA LYS A 58 -5.82 -11.10 -10.96
C LYS A 58 -6.38 -9.71 -11.28
N LEU A 59 -5.65 -8.63 -10.94
CA LEU A 59 -6.04 -7.26 -11.26
C LEU A 59 -5.94 -6.94 -12.76
N GLU A 60 -4.86 -7.35 -13.42
CA GLU A 60 -4.69 -7.14 -14.87
C GLU A 60 -5.78 -7.84 -15.68
N LEU A 61 -6.12 -9.08 -15.33
CA LEU A 61 -7.18 -9.81 -16.01
C LEU A 61 -8.55 -9.15 -15.82
N MET A 62 -8.82 -8.62 -14.62
CA MET A 62 -10.04 -7.83 -14.34
C MET A 62 -10.08 -6.54 -15.17
N CYS A 63 -9.00 -5.76 -15.14
CA CYS A 63 -8.92 -4.51 -15.91
C CYS A 63 -9.08 -4.77 -17.41
N THR A 64 -8.51 -5.86 -17.92
CA THR A 64 -8.66 -6.29 -19.32
C THR A 64 -10.13 -6.54 -19.67
N ARG A 65 -10.89 -7.25 -18.81
CA ARG A 65 -12.33 -7.48 -19.03
C ARG A 65 -13.14 -6.19 -19.01
N LEU A 66 -12.74 -5.23 -18.19
CA LEU A 66 -13.43 -3.94 -18.02
C LEU A 66 -12.93 -2.85 -18.98
N SER A 67 -12.01 -3.17 -19.90
CA SER A 67 -11.37 -2.19 -20.79
C SER A 67 -10.68 -1.03 -20.06
N LEU A 68 -10.08 -1.33 -18.90
CA LEU A 68 -9.32 -0.39 -18.07
C LEU A 68 -7.82 -0.63 -18.22
N LEU A 69 -7.04 0.44 -18.10
CA LEU A 69 -5.59 0.36 -17.95
C LEU A 69 -5.23 -0.08 -16.51
N CYS A 70 -4.22 -0.94 -16.37
CA CYS A 70 -3.73 -1.38 -15.06
C CYS A 70 -2.27 -0.93 -14.87
N TYR A 71 -2.03 -0.08 -13.88
CA TYR A 71 -0.69 0.40 -13.52
C TYR A 71 -0.26 -0.14 -12.16
N SER A 72 0.90 -0.78 -12.13
CA SER A 72 1.53 -1.35 -10.93
C SER A 72 2.94 -0.77 -10.74
N PRO A 73 3.07 0.51 -10.31
CA PRO A 73 4.35 1.23 -10.32
C PRO A 73 5.42 0.63 -9.40
N LEU A 74 5.00 -0.10 -8.35
CA LEU A 74 5.92 -0.73 -7.40
C LEU A 74 6.26 -2.18 -7.77
N TRP A 75 5.76 -2.68 -8.91
CA TRP A 75 5.93 -4.06 -9.30
C TRP A 75 7.39 -4.41 -9.60
N ARG A 76 7.93 -5.44 -8.92
CA ARG A 76 9.34 -5.86 -8.96
C ARG A 76 10.33 -4.76 -8.55
N VAL A 77 9.86 -3.73 -7.86
CA VAL A 77 10.75 -2.82 -7.15
C VAL A 77 11.25 -3.54 -5.90
N GLU A 78 12.55 -3.50 -5.67
CA GLU A 78 13.16 -4.05 -4.47
C GLU A 78 12.57 -3.40 -3.22
N GLN A 79 12.18 -4.22 -2.23
CA GLN A 79 11.52 -3.73 -1.02
C GLN A 79 12.38 -2.70 -0.26
N SER A 80 13.70 -2.89 -0.26
CA SER A 80 14.67 -1.93 0.31
C SER A 80 14.56 -0.55 -0.34
N THR A 81 14.41 -0.49 -1.65
CA THR A 81 14.24 0.77 -2.40
C THR A 81 12.92 1.44 -2.04
N VAL A 82 11.83 0.67 -1.88
CA VAL A 82 10.54 1.23 -1.42
C VAL A 82 10.69 1.85 -0.02
N MET A 83 11.37 1.17 0.89
CA MET A 83 11.61 1.68 2.24
C MET A 83 12.51 2.93 2.25
N GLU A 84 13.56 2.95 1.43
CA GLU A 84 14.41 4.14 1.24
C GLU A 84 13.62 5.32 0.69
N GLU A 85 12.72 5.11 -0.28
CA GLU A 85 11.86 6.16 -0.81
C GLU A 85 10.92 6.73 0.24
N ILE A 86 10.35 5.89 1.11
CA ILE A 86 9.51 6.34 2.24
C ILE A 86 10.31 7.27 3.15
N ILE A 87 11.52 6.87 3.53
CA ILE A 87 12.42 7.68 4.39
C ILE A 87 12.79 8.99 3.68
N ARG A 88 13.24 8.91 2.42
CA ARG A 88 13.70 10.05 1.63
C ARG A 88 12.59 11.08 1.41
N ARG A 89 11.35 10.63 1.23
CA ARG A 89 10.16 11.48 1.05
C ARG A 89 9.54 11.94 2.37
N LYS A 90 10.15 11.60 3.52
CA LYS A 90 9.66 11.90 4.87
C LYS A 90 8.24 11.40 5.14
N ILE A 91 7.83 10.33 4.47
CA ILE A 91 6.51 9.73 4.71
C ILE A 91 6.56 9.04 6.08
N GLY A 92 5.71 9.48 7.01
CA GLY A 92 5.61 8.88 8.33
C GLY A 92 4.97 7.50 8.25
N ALA A 93 5.76 6.43 8.27
CA ALA A 93 5.26 5.06 8.22
C ALA A 93 5.59 4.29 9.49
N ILE A 94 4.67 3.44 9.95
CA ILE A 94 4.88 2.51 11.08
C ILE A 94 4.68 1.06 10.65
N ILE A 95 5.40 0.15 11.31
CA ILE A 95 5.29 -1.30 11.11
C ILE A 95 4.06 -1.81 11.87
N VAL A 96 3.08 -2.37 11.16
CA VAL A 96 1.84 -2.87 11.80
C VAL A 96 1.67 -4.38 11.74
N ALA A 97 2.49 -5.06 10.95
CA ALA A 97 2.54 -6.51 10.88
C ALA A 97 3.94 -6.96 10.50
N ILE A 98 4.32 -8.14 11.00
CA ILE A 98 5.56 -8.83 10.67
C ILE A 98 5.23 -10.26 10.27
N SER A 99 5.83 -10.72 9.17
CA SER A 99 5.75 -12.12 8.76
C SER A 99 7.06 -12.49 8.08
N ALA A 100 8.09 -12.68 8.92
CA ALA A 100 9.46 -12.81 8.49
C ALA A 100 10.29 -13.51 9.55
N GLU A 101 11.07 -14.50 9.14
CA GLU A 101 12.08 -15.09 10.01
C GLU A 101 13.16 -14.05 10.32
N GLY A 102 13.50 -13.87 11.60
CA GLY A 102 14.46 -12.86 12.05
C GLY A 102 13.85 -11.48 12.38
N LEU A 103 12.54 -11.28 12.22
CA LEU A 103 11.83 -10.14 12.80
C LEU A 103 10.92 -10.61 13.94
N ASP A 104 10.92 -9.87 15.04
CA ASP A 104 10.12 -10.14 16.22
C ASP A 104 9.14 -8.99 16.51
N GLU A 105 8.28 -9.19 17.51
CA GLU A 105 7.27 -8.23 17.94
C GLU A 105 7.84 -6.87 18.34
N THR A 106 9.15 -6.78 18.62
CA THR A 106 9.79 -5.51 18.97
C THR A 106 9.79 -4.51 17.82
N PHE A 107 9.53 -4.96 16.58
CA PHE A 107 9.39 -4.08 15.42
C PHE A 107 7.99 -3.46 15.29
N LEU A 108 6.96 -4.05 15.89
CA LEU A 108 5.60 -3.54 15.80
C LEU A 108 5.48 -2.14 16.44
N GLY A 109 4.77 -1.24 15.77
CA GLY A 109 4.60 0.15 16.19
C GLY A 109 5.83 1.04 15.99
N LYS A 110 6.99 0.50 15.59
CA LYS A 110 8.17 1.32 15.28
C LYS A 110 8.01 2.04 13.95
N ALA A 111 8.53 3.27 13.91
CA ALA A 111 8.62 4.03 12.68
C ALA A 111 9.61 3.41 11.69
N ILE A 112 9.36 3.60 10.40
CA ILE A 112 10.37 3.40 9.37
C ILE A 112 11.32 4.60 9.39
N ASP A 113 12.57 4.32 9.72
CA ASP A 113 13.70 5.24 9.69
C ASP A 113 14.95 4.47 9.26
N GLU A 114 16.08 5.17 9.17
CA GLU A 114 17.37 4.56 8.79
C GLU A 114 17.79 3.41 9.72
N SER A 115 17.47 3.52 11.02
CA SER A 115 17.82 2.51 12.01
C SER A 115 17.00 1.24 11.83
N SER A 116 15.69 1.37 11.67
CA SER A 116 14.79 0.24 11.47
C SER A 116 15.01 -0.39 10.08
N ASN A 117 15.22 0.41 9.03
CA ASN A 117 15.57 -0.08 7.69
C ASN A 117 16.87 -0.90 7.70
N LYS A 118 17.91 -0.43 8.37
CA LYS A 118 19.18 -1.17 8.50
C LYS A 118 19.02 -2.52 9.21
N LYS A 119 18.14 -2.60 10.21
CA LYS A 119 17.84 -3.86 10.92
C LYS A 119 17.05 -4.82 10.03
N ILE A 120 16.07 -4.31 9.30
CA ILE A 120 15.23 -5.10 8.39
C ILE A 120 16.06 -5.67 7.23
N LYS A 121 16.93 -4.85 6.62
CA LYS A 121 17.85 -5.29 5.55
C LYS A 121 18.75 -6.45 5.96
N ARG A 122 19.13 -6.54 7.23
CA ARG A 122 19.95 -7.65 7.75
C ARG A 122 19.19 -8.98 7.83
N ASN A 123 17.86 -8.93 7.91
CA ASN A 123 17.01 -10.10 8.15
C ASN A 123 16.28 -10.61 6.88
N LEU A 124 16.65 -10.10 5.70
CA LEU A 124 16.52 -10.63 4.31
C LEU A 124 15.25 -11.37 3.81
N LYS A 125 14.18 -11.55 4.58
CA LYS A 125 12.91 -12.13 4.11
C LYS A 125 11.70 -11.47 4.76
N ALA A 126 11.62 -10.13 4.69
CA ALA A 126 10.58 -9.38 5.39
C ALA A 126 9.41 -8.96 4.49
N SER A 127 8.20 -9.42 4.81
CA SER A 127 6.97 -8.75 4.36
C SER A 127 6.50 -7.80 5.46
N ILE A 128 6.46 -6.51 5.16
CA ILE A 128 6.05 -5.46 6.11
C ILE A 128 4.81 -4.76 5.55
N ALA A 129 3.77 -4.69 6.36
CA ALA A 129 2.61 -3.84 6.09
C ALA A 129 2.80 -2.49 6.79
N LEU A 130 2.44 -1.42 6.07
CA LEU A 130 2.65 -0.05 6.50
C LEU A 130 1.35 0.73 6.52
N ILE A 131 1.24 1.60 7.52
CA ILE A 131 0.29 2.69 7.53
C ILE A 131 1.10 3.96 7.50
N SER A 132 0.82 4.80 6.51
CA SER A 132 1.32 6.16 6.48
C SER A 132 0.43 7.05 7.32
N GLN A 133 0.99 7.78 8.27
CA GLN A 133 0.40 8.99 8.81
C GLN A 133 1.20 10.19 8.32
N GLU A 134 0.49 11.28 8.03
CA GLU A 134 1.13 12.54 7.77
C GLU A 134 1.81 13.01 9.05
N LYS A 135 3.12 13.27 9.00
CA LYS A 135 3.77 14.04 10.06
C LYS A 135 3.40 15.50 9.76
N GLU A 136 2.55 16.10 10.59
CA GLU A 136 2.52 17.55 10.68
C GLU A 136 3.94 18.02 11.05
N GLU A 137 4.68 18.55 10.07
CA GLU A 137 5.83 19.38 10.35
C GLU A 137 5.28 20.65 10.97
N ASN A 138 5.68 20.92 12.23
CA ASN A 138 5.38 22.13 12.98
C ASN A 138 5.42 23.38 12.08
N MET A 139 4.26 23.80 11.62
CA MET A 139 4.02 25.14 11.14
C MET A 139 3.83 25.99 12.41
N ASN A 140 4.95 26.44 12.97
CA ASN A 140 4.97 27.37 14.09
C ASN A 140 4.51 28.77 13.62
N PRO A 141 4.00 29.60 14.54
CA PRO A 141 2.59 30.02 14.66
C PRO A 141 2.17 31.17 13.74
#